data_AF-A0A9X2MGB4-F1
#
_entry.id   AF-A0A9X2MGB4-F1
#
_cell.length_a   1.000
_cell.length_b   1.000
_cell.length_c   1.000
_cell.angle_alpha   90.00
_cell.angle_beta   90.00
_cell.angle_gamma   90.00
#
_symmetry.space_group_name_H-M   'P 1'
#
loop_
_entity.id
_entity.type
_entity.pdbx_description
1 polymer ?
#
loop_
_entity_poly.entity_id
_entity_poly.type
_entity_poly.pdbx_seq_one_letter_code
_entity_poly.pdbx_strand_id
1 'polypeptide(L)'
;MKEKTLKTVRVRKWKFAILLALVGVLTAGLFYTSYHQISNLIKNNELPVTGLSKYVNTFTISLIVAIVLLIFLFSFHKDFSHISSHVKKVRSGDFTNQIDIDKIPKNSKVYDTAREFNFMSNKLNNTIKDVVRMTGNVRHYSKTLELISKDEEINNGKLKYMAEDIKLSLAAQNDYLEDAFSELSEVYEKIHGIDDSLTIMKQDVNNKVKLVLKGKDSLNYLNQEINNLTVLLEDNIDRTDSLRTYIKNLEKLVENIENSTEKIGLLTLIANVEDDSNRQPEANKEIKIISDDIEKTIKSISVTFENIEENLNNLQTDINNTKNNLQTQNKKFENIDKYNYAVDEFLKYSQFNIDENLEILNEIINSKDELFASRENISSANMSISEKIGNISSISNEQVKNTWKIKEQSRDLFTLSKNLKKELEEFKVK
;
A
#
# COMPACT_ATOMS: atom_id res chain seq x y z
N MET A 1 -29.56 -36.91 -63.06
CA MET A 1 -30.24 -35.81 -63.79
C MET A 1 -29.91 -35.72 -65.29
N LYS A 2 -28.74 -36.17 -65.78
CA LYS A 2 -28.36 -36.15 -67.22
C LYS A 2 -29.29 -36.97 -68.13
N GLU A 3 -29.95 -38.01 -67.62
CA GLU A 3 -30.70 -38.98 -68.45
C GLU A 3 -32.11 -38.52 -68.82
N LYS A 4 -32.80 -37.77 -67.95
CA LYS A 4 -34.15 -37.23 -68.22
C LYS A 4 -34.14 -36.09 -69.24
N THR A 5 -33.10 -35.25 -69.23
CA THR A 5 -32.94 -34.15 -70.22
C THR A 5 -32.51 -34.65 -71.60
N LEU A 6 -31.73 -35.73 -71.67
CA LEU A 6 -31.42 -36.43 -72.94
C LEU A 6 -32.67 -37.09 -73.55
N LYS A 7 -33.57 -37.65 -72.73
CA LYS A 7 -34.85 -38.20 -73.18
C LYS A 7 -35.79 -37.13 -73.72
N THR A 8 -35.93 -35.97 -73.08
CA THR A 8 -36.81 -34.90 -73.58
C THR A 8 -36.32 -34.25 -74.87
N VAL A 9 -35.01 -34.09 -75.06
CA VAL A 9 -34.44 -33.60 -76.33
C VAL A 9 -34.58 -34.64 -77.45
N ARG A 10 -34.38 -35.93 -77.17
CA ARG A 10 -34.64 -37.01 -78.15
C ARG A 10 -36.12 -37.08 -78.54
N VAL A 11 -37.03 -36.99 -77.58
CA VAL A 11 -38.48 -37.02 -77.84
C VAL A 11 -38.92 -35.80 -78.66
N ARG A 12 -38.32 -34.61 -78.43
CA ARG A 12 -38.59 -33.43 -79.26
C ARG A 12 -38.06 -33.59 -80.69
N LYS A 13 -36.85 -34.14 -80.87
CA LYS A 13 -36.31 -34.45 -82.22
C LYS A 13 -37.17 -35.47 -82.96
N TRP A 14 -37.67 -36.50 -82.28
CA TRP A 14 -38.56 -37.49 -82.87
C TRP A 14 -39.94 -36.91 -83.19
N LYS A 15 -40.54 -36.12 -82.29
CA LYS A 15 -41.81 -35.43 -82.59
C LYS A 15 -41.67 -34.42 -83.73
N PHE A 16 -40.51 -33.77 -83.83
CA PHE A 16 -40.18 -32.85 -84.93
C PHE A 16 -39.97 -33.59 -86.26
N ALA A 17 -39.25 -34.72 -86.25
CA ALA A 17 -39.09 -35.59 -87.40
C ALA A 17 -40.43 -36.21 -87.84
N ILE A 18 -41.29 -36.59 -86.88
CA ILE A 18 -42.65 -37.09 -87.14
C ILE A 18 -43.54 -35.98 -87.71
N LEU A 19 -43.43 -34.74 -87.22
CA LEU A 19 -44.20 -33.62 -87.77
C LEU A 19 -43.72 -33.26 -89.19
N LEU A 20 -42.40 -33.26 -89.43
CA LEU A 20 -41.82 -33.11 -90.77
C LEU A 20 -42.22 -34.24 -91.70
N ALA A 21 -42.24 -35.49 -91.21
CA ALA A 21 -42.68 -36.64 -91.96
C ALA A 21 -44.19 -36.59 -92.23
N LEU A 22 -45.01 -36.17 -91.27
CA LEU A 22 -46.46 -36.01 -91.46
C LEU A 22 -46.79 -34.89 -92.44
N VAL A 23 -46.11 -33.74 -92.33
CA VAL A 23 -46.23 -32.66 -93.30
C VAL A 23 -45.73 -33.13 -94.66
N GLY A 24 -44.59 -33.81 -94.72
CA GLY A 24 -44.03 -34.40 -95.93
C GLY A 24 -45.00 -35.40 -96.59
N VAL A 25 -45.64 -36.27 -95.81
CA VAL A 25 -46.62 -37.26 -96.26
C VAL A 25 -47.93 -36.59 -96.67
N LEU A 26 -48.40 -35.56 -95.97
CA LEU A 26 -49.57 -34.78 -96.36
C LEU A 26 -49.33 -34.01 -97.65
N THR A 27 -48.15 -33.37 -97.78
CA THR A 27 -47.77 -32.68 -99.02
C THR A 27 -47.55 -33.67 -100.16
N ALA A 28 -46.89 -34.81 -99.92
CA ALA A 28 -46.69 -35.85 -100.92
C ALA A 28 -48.01 -36.51 -101.32
N GLY A 29 -48.94 -36.67 -100.38
CA GLY A 29 -50.30 -37.15 -100.62
C GLY A 29 -51.08 -36.18 -101.49
N LEU A 30 -51.06 -34.88 -101.16
CA LEU A 30 -51.67 -33.84 -102.00
C LEU A 30 -51.03 -33.73 -103.38
N PHE A 31 -49.70 -33.87 -103.47
CA PHE A 31 -48.96 -33.96 -104.74
C PHE A 31 -49.38 -35.20 -105.53
N TYR A 32 -49.47 -36.37 -104.89
CA TYR A 32 -49.83 -37.63 -105.53
C TYR A 32 -51.27 -37.62 -106.03
N THR A 33 -52.23 -37.14 -105.22
CA THR A 33 -53.63 -37.04 -105.65
C THR A 33 -53.80 -36.02 -106.77
N SER A 34 -53.12 -34.87 -106.68
CA SER A 34 -53.15 -33.86 -107.74
C SER A 34 -52.51 -34.39 -109.03
N TYR A 35 -51.35 -35.05 -108.93
CA TYR A 35 -50.66 -35.66 -110.08
C TYR A 35 -51.47 -36.79 -110.73
N HIS A 36 -52.02 -37.71 -109.93
CA HIS A 36 -52.80 -38.84 -110.42
C HIS A 36 -54.10 -38.38 -111.10
N GLN A 37 -54.75 -37.33 -110.58
CA GLN A 37 -55.97 -36.78 -111.19
C GLN A 37 -55.67 -35.97 -112.46
N ILE A 38 -54.57 -35.21 -112.49
CA ILE A 38 -54.10 -34.52 -113.72
C ILE A 38 -53.70 -35.55 -114.79
N SER A 39 -52.99 -36.63 -114.40
CA SER A 39 -52.62 -37.74 -115.28
C SER A 39 -53.86 -38.43 -115.89
N ASN A 40 -54.91 -38.66 -115.11
CA ASN A 40 -56.15 -39.25 -115.58
C ASN A 40 -56.93 -38.32 -116.53
N LEU A 41 -56.91 -37.00 -116.30
CA LEU A 41 -57.56 -36.02 -117.19
C LEU A 41 -56.83 -35.87 -118.53
N ILE A 42 -55.49 -35.92 -118.54
CA ILE A 42 -54.69 -35.95 -119.77
C ILE A 42 -54.96 -37.22 -120.60
N LYS A 43 -55.25 -38.35 -119.94
CA LYS A 43 -55.57 -39.63 -120.61
C LYS A 43 -56.96 -39.66 -121.26
N ASN A 44 -57.91 -38.86 -120.79
CA ASN A 44 -59.31 -38.88 -121.22
C ASN A 44 -59.70 -37.73 -122.17
N ASN A 45 -58.75 -36.92 -122.65
CA ASN A 45 -58.93 -35.87 -123.67
C ASN A 45 -59.98 -34.77 -123.39
N GLU A 46 -60.41 -34.58 -122.14
CA GLU A 46 -61.21 -33.41 -121.73
C GLU A 46 -60.33 -32.41 -120.97
N LEU A 47 -60.03 -31.26 -121.60
CA LEU A 47 -59.31 -30.16 -120.97
C LEU A 47 -60.22 -28.94 -120.78
N PRO A 48 -61.10 -28.92 -119.76
CA PRO A 48 -61.63 -27.65 -119.29
C PRO A 48 -60.48 -26.89 -118.60
N VAL A 49 -60.01 -25.82 -119.24
CA VAL A 49 -58.93 -24.93 -118.75
C VAL A 49 -59.20 -24.41 -117.32
N THR A 50 -60.46 -24.39 -116.90
CA THR A 50 -60.93 -24.02 -115.56
C THR A 50 -60.64 -25.07 -114.47
N GLY A 51 -60.38 -26.33 -114.84
CA GLY A 51 -59.97 -27.38 -113.90
C GLY A 51 -58.50 -27.27 -113.51
N LEU A 52 -57.62 -27.02 -114.48
CA LEU A 52 -56.17 -26.90 -114.25
C LEU A 52 -55.82 -25.79 -113.25
N SER A 53 -56.53 -24.66 -113.29
CA SER A 53 -56.26 -23.52 -112.39
C SER A 53 -56.55 -23.83 -110.91
N LYS A 54 -57.55 -24.67 -110.62
CA LYS A 54 -57.86 -25.10 -109.24
C LYS A 54 -56.76 -26.01 -108.65
N TYR A 55 -56.18 -26.89 -109.47
CA TYR A 55 -55.13 -27.80 -109.03
C TYR A 55 -53.79 -27.10 -108.86
N VAL A 56 -53.43 -26.19 -109.77
CA VAL A 56 -52.25 -25.32 -109.62
C VAL A 56 -52.38 -24.45 -108.37
N ASN A 57 -53.56 -23.92 -108.05
CA ASN A 57 -53.79 -23.17 -106.80
C ASN A 57 -53.64 -24.03 -105.53
N THR A 58 -54.11 -25.27 -105.56
CA THR A 58 -53.96 -26.17 -104.39
C THR A 58 -52.49 -26.51 -104.16
N PHE A 59 -51.74 -26.73 -105.24
CA PHE A 59 -50.30 -26.95 -105.22
C PHE A 59 -49.52 -25.75 -104.68
N THR A 60 -49.82 -24.54 -105.17
CA THR A 60 -49.13 -23.32 -104.72
C THR A 60 -49.43 -23.02 -103.25
N ILE A 61 -50.67 -23.20 -102.78
CA ILE A 61 -51.02 -23.05 -101.36
C ILE A 61 -50.26 -24.09 -100.52
N SER A 62 -50.20 -25.35 -100.94
CA SER A 62 -49.42 -26.38 -100.22
C SER A 62 -47.93 -26.06 -100.16
N LEU A 63 -47.36 -25.52 -101.24
CA LEU A 63 -45.96 -25.12 -101.30
C LEU A 63 -45.68 -23.91 -100.40
N ILE A 64 -46.57 -22.91 -100.40
CA ILE A 64 -46.47 -21.73 -99.53
C ILE A 64 -46.55 -22.15 -98.06
N VAL A 65 -47.49 -23.04 -97.70
CA VAL A 65 -47.59 -23.57 -96.33
C VAL A 65 -46.32 -24.32 -95.93
N ALA A 66 -45.76 -25.14 -96.82
CA ALA A 66 -44.50 -25.85 -96.57
C ALA A 66 -43.31 -24.89 -96.37
N ILE A 67 -43.22 -23.82 -97.17
CA ILE A 67 -42.18 -22.79 -97.07
C ILE A 67 -42.34 -21.99 -95.76
N VAL A 68 -43.56 -21.56 -95.41
CA VAL A 68 -43.84 -20.84 -94.16
C VAL A 68 -43.50 -21.71 -92.95
N LEU A 69 -43.84 -23.01 -92.99
CA LEU A 69 -43.44 -23.96 -91.96
C LEU A 69 -41.92 -24.11 -91.90
N LEU A 70 -41.22 -24.25 -93.02
CA LEU A 70 -39.75 -24.33 -93.05
C LEU A 70 -39.09 -23.08 -92.45
N ILE A 71 -39.57 -21.88 -92.81
CA ILE A 71 -39.08 -20.61 -92.25
C ILE A 71 -39.35 -20.55 -90.74
N PHE A 72 -40.54 -20.94 -90.29
CA PHE A 72 -40.88 -20.99 -88.87
C PHE A 72 -39.99 -21.98 -88.10
N LEU A 73 -39.74 -23.17 -88.67
CA LEU A 73 -38.88 -24.20 -88.07
C LEU A 73 -37.41 -23.77 -88.03
N PHE A 74 -36.91 -23.09 -89.07
CA PHE A 74 -35.54 -22.58 -89.13
C PHE A 74 -35.32 -21.43 -88.14
N SER A 75 -36.27 -20.50 -88.06
CA SER A 75 -36.30 -19.41 -87.08
C SER A 75 -36.33 -19.95 -85.64
N PHE A 76 -37.23 -20.90 -85.36
CA PHE A 76 -37.34 -21.54 -84.05
C PHE A 76 -36.05 -22.30 -83.66
N HIS A 77 -35.39 -22.98 -84.61
CA HIS A 77 -34.14 -23.69 -84.35
C HIS A 77 -32.99 -22.72 -84.02
N LYS A 78 -32.89 -21.60 -84.75
CA LYS A 78 -31.87 -20.57 -84.54
C LYS A 78 -31.99 -19.94 -83.15
N ASP A 79 -33.19 -19.50 -82.77
CA ASP A 79 -33.43 -18.86 -81.46
C ASP A 79 -33.15 -19.84 -80.31
N PHE A 80 -33.54 -21.11 -80.45
CA PHE A 80 -33.28 -22.13 -79.44
C PHE A 80 -31.80 -22.53 -79.34
N SER A 81 -31.06 -22.45 -80.45
CA SER A 81 -29.61 -22.66 -80.47
C SER A 81 -28.87 -21.59 -79.68
N HIS A 82 -29.29 -20.32 -79.81
CA HIS A 82 -28.74 -19.20 -79.04
C HIS A 82 -28.97 -19.36 -77.52
N ILE A 83 -30.18 -19.75 -77.10
CA ILE A 83 -30.46 -20.06 -75.69
C ILE A 83 -29.62 -21.26 -75.22
N SER A 84 -29.58 -22.34 -76.01
CA SER A 84 -28.83 -23.56 -75.68
C SER A 84 -27.33 -23.31 -75.46
N SER A 85 -26.72 -22.45 -76.27
CA SER A 85 -25.31 -22.05 -76.11
C SER A 85 -25.06 -21.26 -74.81
N HIS A 86 -25.94 -20.34 -74.43
CA HIS A 86 -25.83 -19.60 -73.16
C HIS A 86 -26.10 -20.50 -71.96
N VAL A 87 -27.06 -21.42 -72.06
CA VAL A 87 -27.31 -22.45 -71.04
C VAL A 87 -26.06 -23.31 -70.82
N LYS A 88 -25.32 -23.65 -71.88
CA LYS A 88 -24.04 -24.37 -71.75
C LYS A 88 -22.97 -23.55 -71.01
N LYS A 89 -22.86 -22.25 -71.28
CA LYS A 89 -21.93 -21.34 -70.59
C LYS A 89 -22.26 -21.22 -69.09
N VAL A 90 -23.53 -20.97 -68.76
CA VAL A 90 -24.01 -20.91 -67.37
C VAL A 90 -23.82 -22.27 -66.67
N ARG A 91 -24.05 -23.39 -67.38
CA ARG A 91 -23.79 -24.73 -66.85
C ARG A 91 -22.30 -24.98 -66.56
N SER A 92 -21.39 -24.38 -67.32
CA SER A 92 -19.94 -24.42 -67.03
C SER A 92 -19.51 -23.38 -65.99
N GLY A 93 -20.45 -22.70 -65.33
CA GLY A 93 -20.18 -21.72 -64.31
C GLY A 93 -19.85 -20.32 -64.83
N ASP A 94 -20.01 -20.05 -66.12
CA ASP A 94 -19.80 -18.71 -66.69
C ASP A 94 -21.10 -17.90 -66.71
N PHE A 95 -21.22 -16.96 -65.78
CA PHE A 95 -22.34 -16.04 -65.62
C PHE A 95 -22.04 -14.63 -66.18
N THR A 96 -20.91 -14.43 -66.86
CA THR A 96 -20.50 -13.11 -67.39
C THR A 96 -21.35 -12.68 -68.59
N ASN A 97 -21.98 -13.64 -69.27
CA ASN A 97 -22.74 -13.41 -70.49
C ASN A 97 -24.25 -13.58 -70.27
N GLN A 98 -25.06 -12.81 -71.00
CA GLN A 98 -26.53 -12.90 -71.00
C GLN A 98 -27.02 -13.19 -72.41
N ILE A 99 -28.19 -13.83 -72.50
CA ILE A 99 -28.87 -14.04 -73.78
C ILE A 99 -29.26 -12.66 -74.32
N ASP A 100 -28.83 -12.36 -75.54
CA ASP A 100 -29.24 -11.18 -76.30
C ASP A 100 -30.71 -11.34 -76.73
N ILE A 101 -31.61 -10.80 -75.91
CA ILE A 101 -33.07 -10.88 -76.11
C ILE A 101 -33.56 -9.99 -77.24
N ASP A 102 -32.77 -9.01 -77.68
CA ASP A 102 -33.15 -8.08 -78.77
C ASP A 102 -33.14 -8.78 -80.13
N LYS A 103 -32.44 -9.91 -80.23
CA LYS A 103 -32.44 -10.79 -81.41
C LYS A 103 -33.63 -11.76 -81.46
N ILE A 104 -34.50 -11.76 -80.45
CA ILE A 104 -35.63 -12.70 -80.34
C ILE A 104 -36.96 -11.92 -80.46
N PRO A 105 -37.94 -12.40 -81.25
CA PRO A 105 -39.24 -11.74 -81.37
C PRO A 105 -39.95 -11.60 -80.01
N LYS A 106 -40.30 -10.37 -79.61
CA LYS A 106 -40.90 -10.05 -78.29
C LYS A 106 -42.18 -10.80 -77.97
N ASN A 107 -42.97 -11.18 -78.99
CA ASN A 107 -44.24 -11.88 -78.82
C ASN A 107 -44.10 -13.42 -78.77
N SER A 108 -42.87 -13.94 -78.68
CA SER A 108 -42.58 -15.37 -78.68
C SER A 108 -42.42 -15.93 -77.26
N LYS A 109 -42.91 -17.15 -77.00
CA LYS A 109 -42.60 -17.89 -75.75
C LYS A 109 -41.09 -18.11 -75.54
N VAL A 110 -40.32 -18.05 -76.62
CA VAL A 110 -38.85 -18.15 -76.58
C VAL A 110 -38.25 -16.88 -75.95
N TYR A 111 -38.85 -15.71 -76.19
CA TYR A 111 -38.47 -14.44 -75.57
C TYR A 111 -38.69 -14.47 -74.06
N ASP A 112 -39.88 -14.88 -73.60
CA ASP A 112 -40.17 -15.01 -72.16
C ASP A 112 -39.21 -15.98 -71.47
N THR A 113 -38.91 -17.11 -72.11
CA THR A 113 -37.97 -18.10 -71.58
C THR A 113 -36.55 -17.54 -71.48
N ALA A 114 -36.09 -16.78 -72.49
CA ALA A 114 -34.78 -16.14 -72.46
C ALA A 114 -34.68 -15.06 -71.38
N ARG A 115 -35.75 -14.27 -71.18
CA ARG A 115 -35.84 -13.26 -70.12
C ARG A 115 -35.78 -13.88 -68.73
N GLU A 116 -36.60 -14.91 -68.45
CA GLU A 116 -36.57 -15.62 -67.16
C GLU A 116 -35.23 -16.33 -66.92
N PHE A 117 -34.61 -16.87 -67.98
CA PHE A 117 -33.27 -17.45 -67.87
C PHE A 117 -32.20 -16.40 -67.53
N ASN A 118 -32.24 -15.22 -68.15
CA ASN A 118 -31.34 -14.11 -67.81
C ASN A 118 -31.54 -13.65 -66.35
N PHE A 119 -32.79 -13.57 -65.89
CA PHE A 119 -33.10 -13.25 -64.50
C PHE A 119 -32.51 -14.29 -63.53
N MET A 120 -32.71 -15.58 -63.80
CA MET A 120 -32.13 -16.67 -63.02
C MET A 120 -30.59 -16.62 -63.02
N SER A 121 -29.97 -16.44 -64.19
CA SER A 121 -28.51 -16.32 -64.34
C SER A 121 -27.96 -15.13 -63.53
N ASN A 122 -28.63 -13.99 -63.58
CA ASN A 122 -28.22 -12.80 -62.80
C ASN A 122 -28.40 -13.01 -61.29
N LYS A 123 -29.48 -13.68 -60.86
CA LYS A 123 -29.69 -14.01 -59.45
C LYS A 123 -28.63 -14.98 -58.92
N LEU A 124 -28.26 -15.99 -59.71
CA LEU A 124 -27.15 -16.89 -59.40
C LEU A 124 -25.80 -16.16 -59.36
N ASN A 125 -25.52 -15.29 -60.34
CA ASN A 125 -24.32 -14.45 -60.35
C ASN A 125 -24.19 -13.61 -59.07
N ASN A 126 -25.25 -12.91 -58.67
CA ASN A 126 -25.25 -12.10 -57.45
C ASN A 126 -25.09 -12.97 -56.19
N THR A 127 -25.75 -14.12 -56.15
CA THR A 127 -25.61 -15.07 -55.04
C THR A 127 -24.16 -15.54 -54.90
N ILE A 128 -23.51 -15.92 -56.00
CA ILE A 128 -22.09 -16.35 -55.99
C ILE A 128 -21.19 -15.19 -55.55
N LYS A 129 -21.42 -13.96 -56.01
CA LYS A 129 -20.67 -12.78 -55.54
C LYS A 129 -20.78 -12.56 -54.04
N ASP A 130 -21.99 -12.68 -53.50
CA ASP A 130 -22.24 -12.51 -52.06
C ASP A 130 -21.55 -13.63 -51.27
N VAL A 131 -21.60 -14.87 -51.74
CA VAL A 131 -20.87 -16.00 -51.12
C VAL A 131 -19.36 -15.78 -51.18
N VAL A 132 -18.80 -15.29 -52.30
CA VAL A 132 -17.36 -14.95 -52.40
C VAL A 132 -16.98 -13.88 -51.37
N ARG A 133 -17.77 -12.81 -51.26
CA ARG A 133 -17.55 -11.74 -50.27
C ARG A 133 -17.59 -12.29 -48.84
N MET A 134 -18.62 -13.09 -48.53
CA MET A 134 -18.81 -13.67 -47.21
C MET A 134 -17.69 -14.64 -46.84
N THR A 135 -17.22 -15.43 -47.81
CA THR A 135 -16.04 -16.30 -47.66
C THR A 135 -14.77 -15.50 -47.38
N GLY A 136 -14.60 -14.36 -48.06
CA GLY A 136 -13.51 -13.42 -47.78
C GLY A 136 -13.53 -12.88 -46.36
N ASN A 137 -14.71 -12.51 -45.85
CA ASN A 137 -14.91 -12.04 -44.48
C ASN A 137 -14.62 -13.14 -43.45
N VAL A 138 -15.13 -14.36 -43.64
CA VAL A 138 -14.85 -15.51 -42.76
C VAL A 138 -13.34 -15.75 -42.68
N ARG A 139 -12.64 -15.72 -43.83
CA ARG A 139 -11.20 -15.88 -43.88
C ARG A 139 -10.45 -14.79 -43.10
N HIS A 140 -10.90 -13.54 -43.21
CA HIS A 140 -10.32 -12.40 -42.48
C HIS A 140 -10.54 -12.55 -40.96
N TYR A 141 -11.78 -12.79 -40.52
CA TYR A 141 -12.10 -12.95 -39.10
C TYR A 141 -11.39 -14.16 -38.48
N SER A 142 -11.22 -15.25 -39.22
CA SER A 142 -10.43 -16.39 -38.77
C SER A 142 -9.00 -15.96 -38.44
N LYS A 143 -8.30 -15.30 -39.39
CA LYS A 143 -6.94 -14.79 -39.13
C LYS A 143 -6.89 -13.85 -37.92
N THR A 144 -7.86 -12.96 -37.78
CA THR A 144 -7.95 -12.06 -36.63
C THR A 144 -8.12 -12.83 -35.31
N LEU A 145 -8.98 -13.87 -35.27
CA LEU A 145 -9.14 -14.74 -34.10
C LEU A 145 -7.87 -15.52 -33.77
N GLU A 146 -7.08 -15.93 -34.77
CA GLU A 146 -5.79 -16.60 -34.53
C GLU A 146 -4.78 -15.66 -33.88
N LEU A 147 -4.74 -14.38 -34.31
CA LEU A 147 -3.90 -13.34 -33.69
C LEU A 147 -4.34 -13.05 -32.25
N ILE A 148 -5.64 -12.83 -32.02
CA ILE A 148 -6.20 -12.61 -30.68
C ILE A 148 -5.87 -13.79 -29.76
N SER A 149 -6.01 -15.03 -30.26
CA SER A 149 -5.68 -16.22 -29.47
C SER A 149 -4.19 -16.29 -29.10
N LYS A 150 -3.30 -15.82 -29.99
CA LYS A 150 -1.86 -15.76 -29.70
C LYS A 150 -1.53 -14.71 -28.64
N ASP A 151 -2.15 -13.54 -28.71
CA ASP A 151 -1.96 -12.49 -27.70
C ASP A 151 -2.50 -12.94 -26.34
N GLU A 152 -3.63 -13.65 -26.34
CA GLU A 152 -4.23 -14.23 -25.14
C GLU A 152 -3.36 -15.33 -24.51
N GLU A 153 -2.68 -16.14 -25.34
CA GLU A 153 -1.68 -17.12 -24.90
C GLU A 153 -0.50 -16.45 -24.17
N ILE A 154 0.00 -15.32 -24.71
CA ILE A 154 1.07 -14.53 -24.09
C ILE A 154 0.60 -13.90 -22.77
N ASN A 155 -0.59 -13.32 -22.74
CA ASN A 155 -1.14 -12.69 -21.54
C ASN A 155 -1.37 -13.71 -20.42
N ASN A 156 -1.84 -14.91 -20.74
CA ASN A 156 -1.93 -16.00 -19.77
C ASN A 156 -0.56 -16.44 -19.25
N GLY A 157 0.47 -16.46 -20.09
CA GLY A 157 1.84 -16.70 -19.64
C GLY A 157 2.31 -15.68 -18.60
N LYS A 158 2.01 -14.39 -18.82
CA LYS A 158 2.30 -13.32 -17.84
C LYS A 158 1.51 -13.49 -16.55
N LEU A 159 0.22 -13.83 -16.63
CA LEU A 159 -0.62 -14.08 -15.45
C LEU A 159 -0.07 -15.22 -14.59
N LYS A 160 0.39 -16.31 -15.22
CA LYS A 160 1.03 -17.43 -14.50
C LYS A 160 2.31 -17.00 -13.82
N TYR A 161 3.16 -16.22 -14.50
CA TYR A 161 4.38 -15.70 -13.91
C TYR A 161 4.07 -14.82 -12.69
N MET A 162 3.13 -13.88 -12.81
CA MET A 162 2.72 -13.01 -11.71
C MET A 162 2.13 -13.80 -10.54
N ALA A 163 1.31 -14.82 -10.83
CA ALA A 163 0.76 -15.69 -9.79
C ALA A 163 1.86 -16.43 -9.01
N GLU A 164 2.90 -16.91 -9.70
CA GLU A 164 4.02 -17.60 -9.05
C GLU A 164 4.92 -16.64 -8.26
N ASP A 165 5.20 -15.46 -8.81
CA ASP A 165 5.95 -14.40 -8.14
C ASP A 165 5.25 -13.95 -6.83
N ILE A 166 3.92 -13.83 -6.86
CA ILE A 166 3.14 -13.53 -5.65
C ILE A 166 3.24 -14.68 -4.64
N LYS A 167 3.20 -15.95 -5.05
CA LYS A 167 3.39 -17.08 -4.10
C LYS A 167 4.75 -17.05 -3.43
N LEU A 168 5.82 -16.82 -4.21
CA LEU A 168 7.18 -16.71 -3.66
C LEU A 168 7.28 -15.55 -2.68
N SER A 169 6.66 -14.41 -3.02
CA SER A 169 6.61 -13.24 -2.13
C SER A 169 5.84 -13.51 -0.83
N LEU A 170 4.72 -14.24 -0.90
CA LEU A 170 3.96 -14.65 0.29
C LEU A 170 4.74 -15.63 1.17
N ALA A 171 5.45 -16.59 0.57
CA ALA A 171 6.30 -17.52 1.30
C ALA A 171 7.41 -16.77 2.04
N ALA A 172 8.14 -15.89 1.33
CA ALA A 172 9.16 -15.05 1.95
C ALA A 172 8.58 -14.16 3.06
N GLN A 173 7.40 -13.57 2.85
CA GLN A 173 6.74 -12.75 3.88
C GLN A 173 6.40 -13.56 5.14
N ASN A 174 5.94 -14.81 5.00
CA ASN A 174 5.69 -15.67 6.14
C ASN A 174 6.98 -16.00 6.89
N ASP A 175 8.08 -16.29 6.19
CA ASP A 175 9.38 -16.53 6.82
C ASP A 175 9.86 -15.29 7.59
N TYR A 176 9.78 -14.10 6.98
CA TYR A 176 10.14 -12.85 7.66
C TYR A 176 9.25 -12.56 8.89
N LEU A 177 7.96 -12.89 8.82
CA LEU A 177 7.07 -12.75 9.97
C LEU A 177 7.43 -13.73 11.08
N GLU A 178 7.79 -14.97 10.75
CA GLU A 178 8.22 -15.95 11.74
C GLU A 178 9.48 -15.46 12.48
N ASP A 179 10.49 -15.04 11.72
CA ASP A 179 11.75 -14.54 12.27
C ASP A 179 11.51 -13.29 13.14
N ALA A 180 10.76 -12.31 12.65
CA ALA A 180 10.47 -11.07 13.37
C ALA A 180 9.73 -11.33 14.69
N PHE A 181 8.76 -12.25 14.70
CA PHE A 181 8.03 -12.57 15.93
C PHE A 181 8.81 -13.48 16.87
N SER A 182 9.75 -14.29 16.37
CA SER A 182 10.73 -15.00 17.20
C SER A 182 11.63 -14.02 17.94
N GLU A 183 12.21 -13.05 17.23
CA GLU A 183 13.02 -11.97 17.84
C GLU A 183 12.20 -11.14 18.83
N LEU A 184 10.95 -10.81 18.48
CA LEU A 184 10.04 -10.10 19.37
C LEU A 184 9.76 -10.89 20.66
N SER A 185 9.61 -12.22 20.56
CA SER A 185 9.44 -13.09 21.71
C SER A 185 10.64 -13.04 22.65
N GLU A 186 11.87 -13.07 22.12
CA GLU A 186 13.08 -12.90 22.93
C GLU A 186 13.15 -11.53 23.61
N VAL A 187 12.69 -10.46 22.92
CA VAL A 187 12.61 -9.12 23.51
C VAL A 187 11.62 -9.11 24.68
N TYR A 188 10.47 -9.75 24.54
CA TYR A 188 9.50 -9.85 25.64
C TYR A 188 10.00 -10.68 26.82
N GLU A 189 10.77 -11.74 26.60
CA GLU A 189 11.44 -12.46 27.68
C GLU A 189 12.42 -11.56 28.46
N LYS A 190 13.21 -10.74 27.74
CA LYS A 190 14.10 -9.76 28.37
C LYS A 190 13.32 -8.70 29.14
N ILE A 191 12.19 -8.23 28.61
CA ILE A 191 11.30 -7.27 29.28
C ILE A 191 10.76 -7.86 30.60
N HIS A 192 10.34 -9.12 30.61
CA HIS A 192 9.93 -9.78 31.86
C HIS A 192 11.08 -9.85 32.88
N GLY A 193 12.30 -10.13 32.43
CA GLY A 193 13.47 -10.09 33.32
C GLY A 193 13.77 -8.70 33.90
N ILE A 194 13.48 -7.62 33.13
CA ILE A 194 13.59 -6.24 33.60
C ILE A 194 12.49 -5.93 34.64
N ASP A 195 11.26 -6.38 34.41
CA ASP A 195 10.12 -6.21 35.33
C ASP A 195 10.40 -6.87 36.70
N ASP A 196 10.89 -8.11 36.69
CA ASP A 196 11.34 -8.81 37.92
C ASP A 196 12.44 -8.02 38.64
N SER A 197 13.44 -7.55 37.88
CA SER A 197 14.57 -6.79 38.43
C SER A 197 14.13 -5.47 39.05
N LEU A 198 13.18 -4.76 38.43
CA LEU A 198 12.63 -3.52 38.95
C LEU A 198 11.73 -3.76 40.16
N THR A 199 11.01 -4.88 40.21
CA THR A 199 10.23 -5.27 41.39
C THR A 199 11.16 -5.50 42.59
N ILE A 200 12.29 -6.20 42.39
CA ILE A 200 13.32 -6.37 43.41
C ILE A 200 13.91 -5.00 43.81
N MET A 201 14.21 -4.14 42.84
CA MET A 201 14.73 -2.79 43.09
C MET A 201 13.75 -1.92 43.88
N LYS A 202 12.44 -2.02 43.59
CA LYS A 202 11.38 -1.36 44.35
C LYS A 202 11.37 -1.80 45.80
N GLN A 203 11.52 -3.10 46.05
CA GLN A 203 11.61 -3.64 47.41
C GLN A 203 12.87 -3.13 48.14
N ASP A 204 14.03 -3.12 47.46
CA ASP A 204 15.28 -2.61 48.03
C ASP A 204 15.20 -1.11 48.35
N VAL A 205 14.67 -0.30 47.44
CA VAL A 205 14.44 1.14 47.68
C VAL A 205 13.47 1.36 48.83
N ASN A 206 12.38 0.60 48.92
CA ASN A 206 11.46 0.69 50.06
C ASN A 206 12.16 0.37 51.39
N ASN A 207 13.07 -0.60 51.42
CA ASN A 207 13.86 -0.92 52.60
C ASN A 207 14.85 0.22 52.94
N LYS A 208 15.53 0.77 51.93
CA LYS A 208 16.43 1.93 52.10
C LYS A 208 15.69 3.16 52.59
N VAL A 209 14.51 3.45 52.06
CA VAL A 209 13.62 4.53 52.53
C VAL A 209 13.30 4.35 54.01
N LYS A 210 12.95 3.14 54.46
CA LYS A 210 12.73 2.85 55.89
C LYS A 210 13.97 3.13 56.75
N LEU A 211 15.16 2.77 56.26
CA LEU A 211 16.42 3.06 56.97
C LEU A 211 16.72 4.55 57.03
N VAL A 212 16.51 5.27 55.93
CA VAL A 212 16.69 6.73 55.87
C VAL A 212 15.70 7.45 56.78
N LEU A 213 14.44 7.01 56.85
CA LEU A 213 13.46 7.54 57.80
C LEU A 213 13.92 7.36 59.25
N LYS A 214 14.42 6.17 59.62
CA LYS A 214 15.03 5.96 60.96
C LYS A 214 16.24 6.86 61.20
N GLY A 215 17.06 7.08 60.17
CA GLY A 215 18.19 8.02 60.21
C GLY A 215 17.72 9.46 60.40
N LYS A 216 16.64 9.87 59.73
CA LYS A 216 15.99 11.17 59.91
C LYS A 216 15.48 11.36 61.33
N ASP A 217 14.85 10.34 61.91
CA ASP A 217 14.40 10.40 63.32
C ASP A 217 15.58 10.58 64.27
N SER A 218 16.69 9.89 64.02
CA SER A 218 17.93 10.04 64.81
C SER A 218 18.56 11.43 64.65
N LEU A 219 18.55 12.00 63.43
CA LEU A 219 18.99 13.37 63.19
C LEU A 219 18.08 14.39 63.86
N ASN A 220 16.76 14.20 63.83
CA ASN A 220 15.82 15.06 64.53
C ASN A 220 16.07 15.05 66.05
N TYR A 221 16.33 13.88 66.63
CA TYR A 221 16.73 13.76 68.03
C TYR A 221 18.05 14.49 68.31
N LEU A 222 19.06 14.28 67.46
CA LEU A 222 20.34 14.98 67.57
C LEU A 222 20.17 16.51 67.48
N ASN A 223 19.29 17.01 66.61
CA ASN A 223 18.99 18.45 66.49
C ASN A 223 18.38 18.99 67.78
N GLN A 224 17.52 18.22 68.45
CA GLN A 224 16.96 18.61 69.75
C GLN A 224 18.06 18.70 70.82
N GLU A 225 18.95 17.71 70.90
CA GLU A 225 20.08 17.72 71.83
C GLU A 225 21.05 18.88 71.55
N ILE A 226 21.30 19.17 70.27
CA ILE A 226 22.17 20.28 69.88
C ILE A 226 21.52 21.62 70.19
N ASN A 227 20.20 21.78 69.99
CA ASN A 227 19.50 22.99 70.42
C ASN A 227 19.62 23.19 71.94
N ASN A 228 19.51 22.13 72.73
CA ASN A 228 19.75 22.20 74.18
C ASN A 228 21.20 22.61 74.50
N LEU A 229 22.19 22.08 73.77
CA LEU A 229 23.60 22.47 73.92
C LEU A 229 23.84 23.93 73.54
N THR A 230 23.22 24.43 72.48
CA THR A 230 23.29 25.85 72.07
C THR A 230 22.77 26.75 73.20
N VAL A 231 21.63 26.41 73.81
CA VAL A 231 21.09 27.14 74.97
C VAL A 231 22.05 27.12 76.16
N LEU A 232 22.68 25.97 76.45
CA LEU A 232 23.69 25.86 77.51
C LEU A 232 24.96 26.67 77.20
N LEU A 233 25.37 26.73 75.94
CA LEU A 233 26.52 27.54 75.52
C LEU A 233 26.21 29.04 75.63
N GLU A 234 25.01 29.47 75.27
CA GLU A 234 24.53 30.84 75.46
C GLU A 234 24.53 31.24 76.94
N ASP A 235 24.00 30.39 77.83
CA ASP A 235 24.08 30.62 79.29
C ASP A 235 25.53 30.74 79.78
N ASN A 236 26.43 29.88 79.30
CA ASN A 236 27.85 29.96 79.67
C ASN A 236 28.53 31.23 79.15
N ILE A 237 28.15 31.73 77.96
CA ILE A 237 28.62 33.02 77.43
C ILE A 237 28.15 34.15 78.36
N ASP A 238 26.88 34.16 78.77
CA ASP A 238 26.31 35.17 79.66
C ASP A 238 26.96 35.15 81.06
N ARG A 239 27.24 33.95 81.58
CA ARG A 239 27.98 33.77 82.84
C ARG A 239 29.43 34.26 82.73
N THR A 240 30.09 34.03 81.59
CA THR A 240 31.45 34.53 81.32
C THR A 240 31.45 36.07 81.23
N ASP A 241 30.42 36.67 80.62
CA ASP A 241 30.25 38.12 80.59
C ASP A 241 29.98 38.72 81.97
N SER A 242 29.23 38.00 82.81
CA SER A 242 29.02 38.38 84.21
C SER A 242 30.34 38.32 85.00
N LEU A 243 31.13 37.25 84.84
CA LEU A 243 32.45 37.12 85.46
C LEU A 243 33.40 38.25 85.04
N ARG A 244 33.43 38.58 83.75
CA ARG A 244 34.19 39.73 83.21
C ARG A 244 33.81 41.04 83.92
N THR A 245 32.53 41.20 84.25
CA THR A 245 32.03 42.39 84.95
C THR A 245 32.48 42.39 86.42
N TYR A 246 32.48 41.24 87.10
CA TYR A 246 33.01 41.10 88.45
C TYR A 246 34.51 41.40 88.51
N ILE A 247 35.30 40.90 87.57
CA ILE A 247 36.75 41.20 87.48
C ILE A 247 36.98 42.71 87.31
N LYS A 248 36.25 43.37 86.40
CA LYS A 248 36.34 44.84 86.26
C LYS A 248 35.99 45.60 87.54
N ASN A 249 35.05 45.09 88.34
CA ASN A 249 34.72 45.69 89.63
C ASN A 249 35.83 45.46 90.66
N LEU A 250 36.51 44.30 90.63
CA LEU A 250 37.68 44.02 91.46
C LEU A 250 38.87 44.89 91.07
N GLU A 251 39.14 45.09 89.78
CA GLU A 251 40.17 46.02 89.28
C GLU A 251 39.96 47.42 89.87
N LYS A 252 38.73 47.96 89.78
CA LYS A 252 38.37 49.25 90.39
C LYS A 252 38.54 49.27 91.91
N LEU A 253 38.24 48.16 92.58
CA LEU A 253 38.41 48.06 94.04
C LEU A 253 39.90 48.11 94.40
N VAL A 254 40.73 47.36 93.68
CA VAL A 254 42.18 47.32 93.86
C VAL A 254 42.77 48.71 93.62
N GLU A 255 42.41 49.37 92.52
CA GLU A 255 42.81 50.75 92.20
C GLU A 255 42.42 51.73 93.34
N ASN A 256 41.20 51.63 93.89
CA ASN A 256 40.78 52.47 95.00
C ASN A 256 41.56 52.23 96.30
N ILE A 257 41.91 50.97 96.59
CA ILE A 257 42.68 50.63 97.80
C ILE A 257 44.14 51.03 97.61
N GLU A 258 44.71 50.85 96.42
CA GLU A 258 46.05 51.32 96.07
C GLU A 258 46.15 52.83 96.24
N ASN A 259 45.23 53.60 95.65
CA ASN A 259 45.12 55.06 95.85
C ASN A 259 44.98 55.44 97.33
N SER A 260 44.22 54.66 98.11
CA SER A 260 44.09 54.88 99.56
C SER A 260 45.39 54.59 100.31
N THR A 261 46.12 53.55 99.90
CA THR A 261 47.39 53.14 100.49
C THR A 261 48.49 54.15 100.17
N GLU A 262 48.54 54.65 98.93
CA GLU A 262 49.43 55.74 98.52
C GLU A 262 49.13 57.01 99.34
N LYS A 263 47.86 57.35 99.54
CA LYS A 263 47.46 58.47 100.39
C LYS A 263 47.89 58.27 101.85
N ILE A 264 47.76 57.07 102.41
CA ILE A 264 48.28 56.74 103.75
C ILE A 264 49.81 56.86 103.76
N GLY A 265 50.48 56.47 102.68
CA GLY A 265 51.93 56.59 102.52
C GLY A 265 52.39 58.04 102.52
N LEU A 266 51.70 58.90 101.76
CA LEU A 266 51.93 60.34 101.76
C LEU A 266 51.68 60.96 103.14
N LEU A 267 50.60 60.56 103.83
CA LEU A 267 50.32 61.01 105.20
C LEU A 267 51.40 60.56 106.19
N THR A 268 51.88 59.32 106.07
CA THR A 268 52.96 58.76 106.90
C THR A 268 54.27 59.47 106.65
N LEU A 269 54.58 59.78 105.38
CA LEU A 269 55.76 60.55 104.99
C LEU A 269 55.69 61.98 105.56
N ILE A 270 54.53 62.64 105.47
CA ILE A 270 54.32 63.97 106.07
C ILE A 270 54.49 63.92 107.58
N ALA A 271 53.89 62.93 108.27
CA ALA A 271 54.04 62.75 109.70
C ALA A 271 55.51 62.49 110.12
N ASN A 272 56.25 61.70 109.35
CA ASN A 272 57.68 61.47 109.55
C ASN A 272 58.52 62.75 109.43
N VAL A 273 58.18 63.62 108.47
CA VAL A 273 58.87 64.91 108.27
C VAL A 273 58.50 65.92 109.36
N GLU A 274 57.25 65.95 109.81
CA GLU A 274 56.80 66.82 110.91
C GLU A 274 57.39 66.40 112.26
N ASP A 275 57.63 65.11 112.50
CA ASP A 275 58.26 64.63 113.72
C ASP A 275 59.77 64.95 113.75
N ASP A 276 60.50 64.83 112.63
CA ASP A 276 61.93 65.22 112.55
C ASP A 276 62.15 66.76 112.73
N SER A 277 61.09 67.58 112.73
CA SER A 277 61.18 69.06 112.81
C SER A 277 60.69 69.71 114.12
N ASN A 278 60.22 68.95 115.13
CA ASN A 278 59.84 69.48 116.45
C ASN A 278 60.68 68.96 117.63
N ARG A 279 61.04 69.87 118.55
CA ARG A 279 62.05 69.69 119.62
C ARG A 279 61.59 68.81 120.80
N GLN A 280 61.52 67.49 120.67
CA GLN A 280 61.55 66.52 121.81
C GLN A 280 62.25 65.19 121.43
N PRO A 281 63.47 64.87 121.95
CA PRO A 281 64.27 63.74 121.44
C PRO A 281 63.84 62.33 121.84
N GLU A 282 63.05 62.14 122.91
CA GLU A 282 62.76 60.80 123.46
C GLU A 282 61.42 60.20 122.99
N ALA A 283 60.42 61.03 122.65
CA ALA A 283 59.13 60.56 122.12
C ALA A 283 59.19 60.20 120.61
N ASN A 284 60.03 60.89 119.82
CA ASN A 284 60.13 60.69 118.37
C ASN A 284 60.78 59.37 117.96
N LYS A 285 61.49 58.67 118.86
CA LYS A 285 62.11 57.37 118.55
C LYS A 285 61.07 56.28 118.31
N GLU A 286 60.01 56.25 119.11
CA GLU A 286 58.93 55.27 118.96
C GLU A 286 58.03 55.59 117.76
N ILE A 287 57.76 56.89 117.51
CA ILE A 287 56.97 57.35 116.35
C ILE A 287 57.71 57.08 115.03
N LYS A 288 59.03 57.34 114.97
CA LYS A 288 59.84 57.03 113.78
C LYS A 288 59.89 55.53 113.46
N ILE A 289 59.99 54.67 114.48
CA ILE A 289 59.91 53.21 114.30
C ILE A 289 58.54 52.81 113.74
N ILE A 290 57.46 53.36 114.30
CA ILE A 290 56.09 53.09 113.83
C ILE A 290 55.92 53.52 112.38
N SER A 291 56.40 54.71 112.01
CA SER A 291 56.28 55.20 110.64
C SER A 291 57.18 54.46 109.65
N ASP A 292 58.40 54.08 110.02
CA ASP A 292 59.27 53.22 109.19
C ASP A 292 58.63 51.84 108.97
N ASP A 293 57.92 51.31 109.97
CA ASP A 293 57.16 50.07 109.85
C ASP A 293 55.87 50.25 109.02
N ILE A 294 55.20 51.42 109.09
CA ILE A 294 54.10 51.77 108.19
C ILE A 294 54.61 51.90 106.74
N GLU A 295 55.76 52.53 106.49
CA GLU A 295 56.35 52.65 105.16
C GLU A 295 56.72 51.28 104.57
N LYS A 296 57.35 50.41 105.37
CA LYS A 296 57.59 49.01 104.98
C LYS A 296 56.28 48.27 104.69
N THR A 297 55.26 48.47 105.51
CA THR A 297 53.94 47.86 105.33
C THR A 297 53.30 48.33 104.02
N ILE A 298 53.36 49.63 103.73
CA ILE A 298 52.85 50.22 102.49
C ILE A 298 53.59 49.69 101.28
N LYS A 299 54.93 49.64 101.33
CA LYS A 299 55.73 49.06 100.24
C LYS A 299 55.40 47.59 100.00
N SER A 300 55.18 46.81 101.06
CA SER A 300 54.73 45.42 100.96
C SER A 300 53.31 45.31 100.38
N ILE A 301 52.42 46.24 100.72
CA ILE A 301 51.05 46.32 100.18
C ILE A 301 51.09 46.68 98.69
N SER A 302 51.91 47.64 98.26
CA SER A 302 52.08 47.99 96.84
C SER A 302 52.55 46.81 96.00
N VAL A 303 53.57 46.06 96.46
CA VAL A 303 54.01 44.82 95.78
C VAL A 303 52.89 43.78 95.72
N THR A 304 52.04 43.73 96.75
CA THR A 304 50.87 42.83 96.75
C THR A 304 49.82 43.27 95.73
N PHE A 305 49.59 44.58 95.56
CA PHE A 305 48.67 45.09 94.55
C PHE A 305 49.15 44.90 93.12
N GLU A 306 50.45 45.10 92.83
CA GLU A 306 51.03 44.79 91.50
C GLU A 306 50.79 43.32 91.12
N ASN A 307 51.00 42.39 92.05
CA ASN A 307 50.71 40.97 91.84
C ASN A 307 49.20 40.70 91.64
N ILE A 308 48.31 41.42 92.34
CA ILE A 308 46.86 41.30 92.15
C ILE A 308 46.45 41.82 90.77
N GLU A 309 47.01 42.95 90.33
CA GLU A 309 46.74 43.53 89.02
C GLU A 309 47.18 42.60 87.88
N GLU A 310 48.38 42.02 87.97
CA GLU A 310 48.85 41.01 87.00
C GLU A 310 47.89 39.81 86.94
N ASN A 311 47.45 39.30 88.09
CA ASN A 311 46.49 38.20 88.15
C ASN A 311 45.11 38.56 87.56
N LEU A 312 44.62 39.78 87.79
CA LEU A 312 43.36 40.25 87.20
C LEU A 312 43.46 40.39 85.68
N ASN A 313 44.57 40.91 85.17
CA ASN A 313 44.84 41.00 83.72
C ASN A 313 44.92 39.62 83.05
N ASN A 314 45.57 38.66 83.71
CA ASN A 314 45.62 37.27 83.27
C ASN A 314 44.23 36.64 83.24
N LEU A 315 43.43 36.81 84.31
CA LEU A 315 42.05 36.32 84.36
C LEU A 315 41.15 36.96 83.29
N GLN A 316 41.31 38.25 83.01
CA GLN A 316 40.56 38.95 81.96
C GLN A 316 40.89 38.37 80.57
N THR A 317 42.16 38.05 80.34
CA THR A 317 42.62 37.39 79.11
C THR A 317 42.00 36.00 78.97
N ASP A 318 42.03 35.20 80.05
CA ASP A 318 41.44 33.86 80.07
C ASP A 318 39.92 33.87 79.85
N ILE A 319 39.21 34.85 80.41
CA ILE A 319 37.77 35.06 80.18
C ILE A 319 37.48 35.39 78.73
N ASN A 320 38.24 36.29 78.10
CA ASN A 320 38.06 36.64 76.69
C ASN A 320 38.34 35.44 75.78
N ASN A 321 39.39 34.66 76.06
CA ASN A 321 39.70 33.43 75.35
C ASN A 321 38.57 32.40 75.51
N THR A 322 38.06 32.23 76.72
CA THR A 322 36.93 31.33 77.02
C THR A 322 35.69 31.75 76.24
N LYS A 323 35.36 33.04 76.22
CA LYS A 323 34.22 33.57 75.46
C LYS A 323 34.37 33.31 73.96
N ASN A 324 35.53 33.60 73.38
CA ASN A 324 35.80 33.35 71.95
C ASN A 324 35.67 31.86 71.60
N ASN A 325 36.15 30.97 72.48
CA ASN A 325 36.00 29.52 72.31
C ASN A 325 34.53 29.09 72.34
N LEU A 326 33.74 29.58 73.30
CA LEU A 326 32.31 29.28 73.40
C LEU A 326 31.54 29.79 72.17
N GLN A 327 31.81 31.01 71.70
CA GLN A 327 31.19 31.57 70.49
C GLN A 327 31.55 30.77 69.23
N THR A 328 32.79 30.32 69.12
CA THR A 328 33.24 29.48 68.00
C THR A 328 32.57 28.11 68.01
N GLN A 329 32.35 27.53 69.21
CA GLN A 329 31.59 26.30 69.36
C GLN A 329 30.13 26.48 68.94
N ASN A 330 29.48 27.59 69.33
CA ASN A 330 28.09 27.87 68.99
C ASN A 330 27.86 27.92 67.47
N LYS A 331 28.75 28.61 66.72
CA LYS A 331 28.67 28.72 65.25
C LYS A 331 28.78 27.37 64.51
N LYS A 332 29.39 26.35 65.12
CA LYS A 332 29.51 25.02 64.48
C LYS A 332 28.17 24.30 64.36
N PHE A 333 27.17 24.71 65.13
CA PHE A 333 25.84 24.08 65.15
C PHE A 333 24.85 24.70 64.15
N GLU A 334 25.17 25.83 63.51
CA GLU A 334 24.26 26.54 62.59
C GLU A 334 23.96 25.82 61.25
N ASN A 335 24.74 24.79 60.88
CA ASN A 335 24.62 24.14 59.56
C ASN A 335 23.80 22.85 59.55
N ILE A 336 23.15 22.51 60.66
CA ILE A 336 22.51 21.21 60.85
C ILE A 336 21.22 21.05 60.04
N ASP A 337 20.46 22.13 59.82
CA ASP A 337 19.21 22.09 59.04
C ASP A 337 19.41 21.70 57.57
N LYS A 338 20.62 21.91 57.03
CA LYS A 338 20.98 21.50 55.67
C LYS A 338 20.92 19.98 55.48
N TYR A 339 21.19 19.20 56.53
CA TYR A 339 21.13 17.74 56.46
C TYR A 339 19.68 17.23 56.34
N ASN A 340 18.73 17.85 57.05
CA ASN A 340 17.32 17.49 56.97
C ASN A 340 16.75 17.75 55.56
N TYR A 341 17.11 18.89 54.96
CA TYR A 341 16.71 19.21 53.59
C TYR A 341 17.24 18.18 52.58
N ALA A 342 18.51 17.79 52.69
CA ALA A 342 19.12 16.81 51.79
C ALA A 342 18.45 15.42 51.92
N VAL A 343 18.07 15.02 53.13
CA VAL A 343 17.35 13.76 53.37
C VAL A 343 15.95 13.79 52.73
N ASP A 344 15.23 14.90 52.82
CA ASP A 344 13.89 15.02 52.24
C ASP A 344 13.90 14.99 50.71
N GLU A 345 14.87 15.63 50.07
CA GLU A 345 15.04 15.57 48.61
C GLU A 345 15.41 14.14 48.14
N PHE A 346 16.28 13.45 48.88
CA PHE A 346 16.63 12.06 48.59
C PHE A 346 15.41 11.13 48.66
N LEU A 347 14.54 11.31 49.67
CA LEU A 347 13.33 10.51 49.84
C LEU A 347 12.35 10.69 48.68
N LYS A 348 12.11 11.93 48.23
CA LYS A 348 11.23 12.21 47.09
C LYS A 348 11.77 11.59 45.79
N TYR A 349 13.05 11.79 45.49
CA TYR A 349 13.65 11.32 44.25
C TYR A 349 13.69 9.79 44.16
N SER A 350 13.93 9.10 45.27
CA SER A 350 14.09 7.65 45.29
C SER A 350 12.79 6.89 44.96
N GLN A 351 11.62 7.45 45.28
CA GLN A 351 10.33 6.77 45.06
C GLN A 351 9.76 7.02 43.65
N PHE A 352 9.87 8.25 43.14
CA PHE A 352 9.22 8.66 41.89
C PHE A 352 9.70 7.87 40.66
N ASN A 353 11.01 7.65 40.52
CA ASN A 353 11.57 7.07 39.29
C ASN A 353 11.26 5.57 39.10
N ILE A 354 10.97 4.83 40.18
CA ILE A 354 10.70 3.40 40.07
C ILE A 354 9.27 3.15 39.58
N ASP A 355 8.31 3.92 40.06
CA ASP A 355 6.91 3.73 39.71
C ASP A 355 6.64 4.11 38.24
N GLU A 356 7.25 5.18 37.74
CA GLU A 356 7.16 5.59 36.32
C GLU A 356 7.75 4.52 35.38
N ASN A 357 8.91 3.93 35.73
CA ASN A 357 9.51 2.86 34.94
C ASN A 357 8.65 1.59 34.90
N LEU A 358 7.99 1.25 36.02
CA LEU A 358 7.06 0.12 36.07
C LEU A 358 5.79 0.38 35.24
N GLU A 359 5.29 1.61 35.22
CA GLU A 359 4.13 1.98 34.39
C GLU A 359 4.43 1.80 32.90
N ILE A 360 5.56 2.35 32.43
CA ILE A 360 6.01 2.21 31.03
C ILE A 360 6.17 0.73 30.64
N LEU A 361 6.75 -0.10 31.53
CA LEU A 361 6.91 -1.53 31.24
C LEU A 361 5.58 -2.27 31.16
N ASN A 362 4.62 -1.93 32.01
CA ASN A 362 3.28 -2.51 31.92
C ASN A 362 2.60 -2.16 30.60
N GLU A 363 2.74 -0.93 30.10
CA GLU A 363 2.25 -0.56 28.77
C GLU A 363 2.90 -1.40 27.66
N ILE A 364 4.23 -1.59 27.73
CA ILE A 364 4.96 -2.42 26.76
C ILE A 364 4.49 -3.89 26.83
N ILE A 365 4.32 -4.45 28.03
CA ILE A 365 3.84 -5.83 28.22
C ILE A 365 2.42 -5.97 27.67
N ASN A 366 1.53 -5.01 27.94
CA ASN A 366 0.15 -5.05 27.44
C ASN A 366 0.07 -4.92 25.91
N SER A 367 0.99 -4.19 25.28
CA SER A 367 1.06 -4.09 23.81
C SER A 367 1.42 -5.41 23.11
N LYS A 368 1.96 -6.38 23.85
CA LYS A 368 2.32 -7.72 23.34
C LYS A 368 1.14 -8.39 22.68
N ASP A 369 0.03 -8.50 23.40
CA ASP A 369 -1.14 -9.28 22.94
C ASP A 369 -1.72 -8.68 21.65
N GLU A 370 -1.71 -7.35 21.51
CA GLU A 370 -2.12 -6.66 20.30
C GLU A 370 -1.20 -6.97 19.10
N LEU A 371 0.12 -6.98 19.31
CA LEU A 371 1.08 -7.33 18.26
C LEU A 371 0.94 -8.78 17.81
N PHE A 372 0.77 -9.72 18.74
CA PHE A 372 0.56 -11.13 18.41
C PHE A 372 -0.81 -11.37 17.73
N ALA A 373 -1.86 -10.64 18.12
CA ALA A 373 -3.14 -10.67 17.40
C ALA A 373 -3.01 -10.13 15.97
N SER A 374 -2.19 -9.09 15.77
CA SER A 374 -1.87 -8.57 14.44
C SER A 374 -1.17 -9.61 13.57
N ARG A 375 -0.26 -10.43 14.13
CA ARG A 375 0.37 -11.56 13.44
C ARG A 375 -0.65 -12.55 12.88
N GLU A 376 -1.61 -12.97 13.70
CA GLU A 376 -2.68 -13.89 13.31
C GLU A 376 -3.53 -13.30 12.16
N ASN A 377 -3.85 -12.02 12.23
CA ASN A 377 -4.58 -11.32 11.17
C ASN A 377 -3.79 -11.30 9.85
N ILE A 378 -2.47 -11.05 9.90
CA ILE A 378 -1.61 -11.08 8.71
C ILE A 378 -1.53 -12.51 8.15
N SER A 379 -1.36 -13.52 8.99
CA SER A 379 -1.34 -14.94 8.59
C SER A 379 -2.64 -15.34 7.87
N SER A 380 -3.79 -14.99 8.45
CA SER A 380 -5.11 -15.22 7.84
C SER A 380 -5.27 -14.50 6.50
N ALA A 381 -4.80 -13.26 6.40
CA ALA A 381 -4.79 -12.52 5.14
C ALA A 381 -3.92 -13.23 4.08
N ASN A 382 -2.73 -13.70 4.45
CA ASN A 382 -1.81 -14.43 3.56
C ASN A 382 -2.40 -15.75 3.08
N MET A 383 -3.13 -16.48 3.93
CA MET A 383 -3.88 -17.67 3.52
C MET A 383 -4.96 -17.32 2.49
N SER A 384 -5.73 -16.25 2.71
CA SER A 384 -6.76 -15.80 1.75
C SER A 384 -6.15 -15.36 0.41
N ILE A 385 -5.00 -14.68 0.42
CA ILE A 385 -4.30 -14.32 -0.82
C ILE A 385 -3.82 -15.59 -1.54
N SER A 386 -3.27 -16.56 -0.82
CA SER A 386 -2.81 -17.83 -1.39
C SER A 386 -3.96 -18.59 -2.08
N GLU A 387 -5.15 -18.64 -1.46
CA GLU A 387 -6.34 -19.23 -2.07
C GLU A 387 -6.74 -18.51 -3.37
N LYS A 388 -6.79 -17.18 -3.34
CA LYS A 388 -7.10 -16.35 -4.53
C LYS A 388 -6.11 -16.60 -5.67
N ILE A 389 -4.82 -16.76 -5.35
CA ILE A 389 -3.79 -17.08 -6.34
C ILE A 389 -3.96 -18.50 -6.90
N GLY A 390 -4.38 -19.46 -6.07
CA GLY A 390 -4.79 -20.79 -6.52
C GLY A 390 -5.94 -20.72 -7.53
N ASN A 391 -6.96 -19.91 -7.24
CA ASN A 391 -8.09 -19.68 -8.15
C ASN A 391 -7.66 -19.00 -9.46
N ILE A 392 -6.81 -17.98 -9.40
CA ILE A 392 -6.24 -17.32 -10.60
C ILE A 392 -5.46 -18.32 -11.46
N SER A 393 -4.66 -19.19 -10.84
CA SER A 393 -3.90 -20.23 -11.54
C SER A 393 -4.84 -21.22 -12.25
N SER A 394 -5.94 -21.61 -11.59
CA SER A 394 -6.96 -22.50 -12.15
C SER A 394 -7.67 -21.86 -13.36
N ILE A 395 -8.14 -20.61 -13.19
CA ILE A 395 -8.81 -19.83 -14.25
C ILE A 395 -7.88 -19.65 -15.44
N SER A 396 -6.60 -19.29 -15.21
CA SER A 396 -5.62 -19.14 -16.29
C SER A 396 -5.39 -20.45 -17.05
N ASN A 397 -5.36 -21.59 -16.35
CA ASN A 397 -5.27 -22.90 -17.01
C ASN A 397 -6.49 -23.23 -17.88
N GLU A 398 -7.70 -22.89 -17.43
CA GLU A 398 -8.91 -23.04 -18.23
C GLU A 398 -8.91 -22.10 -19.45
N GLN A 399 -8.47 -20.86 -19.25
CA GLN A 399 -8.35 -19.86 -20.30
C GLN A 399 -7.39 -20.30 -21.40
N VAL A 400 -6.24 -20.90 -21.05
CA VAL A 400 -5.32 -21.51 -22.04
C VAL A 400 -6.02 -22.61 -22.86
N LYS A 401 -6.82 -23.48 -22.23
CA LYS A 401 -7.58 -24.52 -22.95
C LYS A 401 -8.60 -23.91 -23.91
N ASN A 402 -9.31 -22.87 -23.48
CA ASN A 402 -10.30 -22.18 -24.31
C ASN A 402 -9.64 -21.43 -25.48
N THR A 403 -8.52 -20.76 -25.24
CA THR A 403 -7.70 -20.11 -26.27
C THR A 403 -7.21 -21.12 -27.31
N TRP A 404 -6.81 -22.32 -26.89
CA TRP A 404 -6.41 -23.38 -27.82
C TRP A 404 -7.58 -23.84 -28.70
N LYS A 405 -8.78 -24.01 -28.13
CA LYS A 405 -10.00 -24.34 -28.90
C LYS A 405 -10.35 -23.24 -29.91
N ILE A 406 -10.26 -21.96 -29.53
CA ILE A 406 -10.52 -20.83 -30.44
C ILE A 406 -9.51 -20.83 -31.59
N LYS A 407 -8.23 -21.08 -31.30
CA LYS A 407 -7.16 -21.19 -32.30
C LYS A 407 -7.41 -22.34 -33.29
N GLU A 408 -7.85 -23.49 -32.81
CA GLU A 408 -8.23 -24.64 -33.65
C GLU A 408 -9.44 -24.33 -34.53
N GLN A 409 -10.53 -23.84 -33.95
CA GLN A 409 -11.74 -23.46 -34.68
C GLN A 409 -11.49 -22.37 -35.73
N SER A 410 -10.62 -21.41 -35.40
CA SER A 410 -10.19 -20.38 -36.35
C SER A 410 -9.45 -20.98 -37.55
N ARG A 411 -8.56 -21.97 -37.33
CA ARG A 411 -7.86 -22.66 -38.43
C ARG A 411 -8.81 -23.46 -39.30
N ASP A 412 -9.83 -24.07 -38.70
CA ASP A 412 -10.87 -24.79 -39.44
C ASP A 412 -11.70 -23.84 -40.30
N LEU A 413 -12.15 -22.70 -39.75
CA LEU A 413 -12.85 -21.66 -40.52
C LEU A 413 -11.98 -21.08 -41.64
N PHE A 414 -10.70 -20.88 -41.38
CA PHE A 414 -9.74 -20.45 -42.39
C PHE A 414 -9.61 -21.48 -43.53
N THR A 415 -9.51 -22.76 -43.18
CA THR A 415 -9.41 -23.86 -44.15
C THR A 415 -10.71 -24.02 -44.95
N LEU A 416 -11.85 -23.99 -44.28
CA LEU A 416 -13.17 -24.05 -44.91
C LEU A 416 -13.38 -22.89 -45.88
N SER A 417 -13.04 -21.66 -45.46
CA SER A 417 -13.13 -20.49 -46.34
C SER A 417 -12.16 -20.57 -47.52
N LYS A 418 -10.96 -21.12 -47.34
CA LYS A 418 -10.00 -21.36 -48.42
C LYS A 418 -10.54 -22.38 -49.43
N ASN A 419 -11.12 -23.48 -48.95
CA ASN A 419 -11.70 -24.52 -49.81
C ASN A 419 -12.93 -24.01 -50.56
N LEU A 420 -13.84 -23.33 -49.87
CA LEU A 420 -15.02 -22.72 -50.48
C LEU A 420 -14.62 -21.67 -51.52
N LYS A 421 -13.60 -20.84 -51.24
CA LYS A 421 -13.08 -19.90 -52.24
C LYS A 421 -12.59 -20.63 -53.50
N LYS A 422 -11.86 -21.73 -53.34
CA LYS A 422 -11.36 -22.53 -54.47
C LYS A 422 -12.49 -23.13 -55.31
N GLU A 423 -13.55 -23.64 -54.66
CA GLU A 423 -14.75 -24.10 -55.37
C GLU A 423 -15.46 -22.96 -56.10
N LEU A 424 -15.45 -21.76 -55.51
CA LEU A 424 -16.07 -20.58 -56.12
C LEU A 424 -15.28 -20.00 -57.31
N GLU A 425 -13.96 -20.25 -57.37
CA GLU A 425 -13.10 -19.84 -58.50
C GLU A 425 -13.46 -20.55 -59.82
N GLU A 426 -14.18 -21.68 -59.76
CA GLU A 426 -14.74 -22.35 -60.95
C GLU A 426 -15.86 -21.52 -61.62
N PHE A 427 -16.48 -20.60 -60.88
CA PHE A 427 -17.54 -19.75 -61.40
C PHE A 427 -17.00 -18.39 -61.85
N LYS A 428 -17.26 -18.02 -63.11
CA LYS A 428 -16.97 -16.68 -63.64
C LYS A 428 -18.18 -15.78 -63.40
N VAL A 429 -18.03 -14.87 -62.46
CA VAL A 429 -19.04 -13.85 -62.13
C VAL A 429 -18.64 -12.48 -62.68
N LYS A 430 -19.64 -11.63 -62.92
CA LYS A 430 -19.44 -10.27 -63.47
C LYS A 430 -18.64 -9.32 -62.59
#